data_AF-A0A3C2B6H8-F1
#
_entry.id   AF-A0A3C2B6H8-F1
#
_cell.length_a   1.000
_cell.length_b   1.000
_cell.length_c   1.000
_cell.angle_alpha   90.00
_cell.angle_beta   90.00
_cell.angle_gamma   90.00
#
_symmetry.space_group_name_H-M   'P 1'
#
loop_
_entity.id
_entity.type
_entity.pdbx_description
1 polymer ?
#
loop_
_entity_poly.entity_id
_entity_poly.type
_entity_poly.pdbx_seq_one_letter_code
_entity_poly.pdbx_strand_id
1 'polypeptide(L)'
;AGKTTTLLTVSGMLPVIAGDITVLGRAVSSRRAHRIAREGVAHVAEDRCLFFQLSVRENLRLGSARGSEAIDRALEYFPALEPLMDRRAGLLSGGEQQ
;
A
#
# COMPACT_ATOMS: atom_id res chain seq x y z
N ALA A 1 -15.76 14.24 -8.49
CA ALA A 1 -14.49 14.54 -9.19
C ALA A 1 -13.63 13.28 -9.15
N GLY A 2 -13.26 12.70 -10.31
CA GLY A 2 -12.70 11.35 -10.47
C GLY A 2 -11.30 11.09 -9.89
N LYS A 3 -11.04 11.50 -8.64
CA LYS A 3 -9.76 11.32 -7.94
C LYS A 3 -9.35 9.85 -7.86
N THR A 4 -10.27 9.00 -7.40
CA THR A 4 -10.04 7.56 -7.29
C THR A 4 -9.72 6.96 -8.65
N THR A 5 -10.47 7.31 -9.69
CA THR A 5 -10.19 6.91 -11.08
C THR A 5 -8.78 7.32 -11.49
N THR A 6 -8.38 8.58 -11.27
CA THR A 6 -7.04 9.07 -11.58
C THR A 6 -5.96 8.26 -10.85
N LEU A 7 -6.08 8.06 -9.54
CA LEU A 7 -5.07 7.33 -8.76
C LEU A 7 -4.99 5.85 -9.13
N LEU A 8 -6.13 5.22 -9.44
CA LEU A 8 -6.19 3.84 -9.91
C LEU A 8 -5.58 3.69 -11.31
N THR A 9 -5.79 4.65 -12.21
CA THR A 9 -5.15 4.63 -13.53
C THR A 9 -3.64 4.84 -13.40
N VAL A 10 -3.19 5.76 -12.54
CA VAL A 10 -1.75 5.99 -12.27
C VAL A 10 -1.06 4.75 -11.69
N SER A 11 -1.73 3.99 -10.82
CA SER A 11 -1.21 2.74 -10.26
C SER A 11 -1.33 1.52 -11.21
N GLY A 12 -1.91 1.70 -12.40
CA GLY A 12 -2.12 0.64 -13.39
C GLY A 12 -3.21 -0.36 -13.00
N MET A 13 -4.08 0.00 -12.04
CA MET A 13 -5.27 -0.77 -11.66
C MET A 13 -6.44 -0.54 -12.61
N LEU A 14 -6.47 0.61 -13.30
CA LEU A 14 -7.40 0.90 -14.39
C LEU A 14 -6.63 1.19 -15.69
N PRO A 15 -7.20 0.83 -16.86
CA PRO A 15 -6.58 1.14 -18.15
C PRO A 15 -6.58 2.66 -18.43
N VAL A 16 -5.56 3.11 -19.17
CA VAL A 16 -5.53 4.47 -19.71
C VAL A 16 -6.45 4.53 -20.93
N ILE A 17 -7.47 5.37 -20.89
CA ILE A 17 -8.45 5.51 -21.99
C ILE A 17 -7.90 6.42 -23.08
N ALA A 18 -7.21 7.50 -22.71
CA ALA A 18 -6.59 8.45 -23.61
C ALA A 18 -5.43 9.19 -22.91
N GLY A 19 -4.50 9.70 -23.72
CA GLY A 19 -3.29 10.39 -23.24
C GLY A 19 -2.22 9.43 -22.70
N ASP A 20 -1.17 10.01 -22.13
CA ASP A 20 -0.01 9.28 -21.63
C ASP A 20 0.23 9.58 -20.15
N ILE A 21 0.62 8.55 -19.40
CA ILE A 21 0.98 8.65 -17.99
C ILE A 21 2.39 8.09 -17.82
N THR A 22 3.26 8.87 -17.21
CA THR A 22 4.63 8.45 -16.85
C THR A 22 4.79 8.53 -15.34
N VAL A 23 5.25 7.44 -14.73
CA VAL A 23 5.52 7.35 -13.28
C VAL A 23 6.94 6.84 -13.10
N LEU A 24 7.73 7.52 -12.26
CA LEU A 24 9.15 7.19 -12.03
C LEU A 24 9.95 7.04 -13.35
N GLY A 25 9.66 7.92 -14.32
CA GLY A 25 10.31 7.92 -15.63
C GLY A 25 9.84 6.84 -16.62
N ARG A 26 8.78 6.08 -16.32
CA ARG A 26 8.30 4.97 -17.16
C ARG A 26 6.80 5.08 -17.49
N ALA A 27 6.42 4.75 -18.72
CA ALA A 27 5.05 4.87 -19.24
C ALA A 27 4.10 3.79 -18.68
N VAL A 28 2.93 4.15 -18.14
CA VAL A 28 1.97 3.24 -17.47
C VAL A 28 1.13 2.40 -18.43
N SER A 29 0.80 2.94 -19.62
CA SER A 29 -0.24 2.44 -20.55
C SER A 29 -0.09 0.99 -21.05
N SER A 30 1.07 0.36 -20.87
CA SER A 30 1.37 -1.01 -21.33
C SER A 30 1.69 -2.00 -20.21
N ARG A 31 1.56 -1.60 -18.93
CA ARG A 31 2.08 -2.37 -17.80
C ARG A 31 0.99 -2.81 -16.83
N ARG A 32 1.09 -4.05 -16.37
CA ARG A 32 0.25 -4.59 -15.30
C ARG A 32 0.65 -3.96 -13.96
N ALA A 33 -0.32 -3.69 -13.07
CA ALA A 33 -0.11 -3.07 -11.75
C ALA A 33 1.06 -3.68 -10.95
N HIS A 34 1.20 -5.01 -10.91
CA HIS A 34 2.29 -5.67 -10.20
C HIS A 34 3.71 -5.34 -10.73
N ARG A 35 3.84 -4.98 -12.01
CA ARG A 35 5.11 -4.52 -12.59
C ARG A 35 5.43 -3.11 -12.15
N ILE A 36 4.42 -2.24 -12.15
CA ILE A 36 4.52 -0.85 -11.67
C ILE A 36 4.89 -0.83 -10.18
N ALA A 37 4.28 -1.70 -9.38
CA ALA A 37 4.61 -1.85 -7.96
C ALA A 37 6.07 -2.26 -7.71
N ARG A 38 6.60 -3.20 -8.51
CA ARG A 38 8.01 -3.63 -8.43
C ARG A 38 9.02 -2.55 -8.79
N GLU A 39 8.59 -1.48 -9.46
CA GLU A 39 9.44 -0.33 -9.79
C GLU A 39 9.42 0.76 -8.71
N GLY A 40 8.71 0.52 -7.60
CA GLY A 40 8.72 1.40 -6.42
C GLY A 40 7.44 2.21 -6.23
N VAL A 41 6.39 1.97 -7.01
CA VAL A 41 5.09 2.63 -6.79
C VAL A 41 4.30 1.89 -5.72
N ALA A 42 3.97 2.58 -4.64
CA ALA A 42 3.02 2.11 -3.63
C ALA A 42 1.67 2.83 -3.81
N HIS A 43 0.57 2.10 -3.69
CA HIS A 43 -0.79 2.65 -3.73
C HIS A 43 -1.53 2.24 -2.46
N VAL A 44 -1.94 3.23 -1.66
CA VAL A 44 -2.77 3.03 -0.48
C VAL A 44 -4.19 3.42 -0.88
N ALA A 45 -5.07 2.42 -0.99
CA ALA A 45 -6.47 2.63 -1.35
C ALA A 45 -7.27 3.19 -0.16
N GLU A 46 -8.39 3.83 -0.45
CA GLU A 46 -9.33 4.35 0.55
C GLU A 46 -9.94 3.22 1.41
N ASP A 47 -10.28 2.10 0.76
CA ASP A 47 -10.69 0.88 1.45
C ASP A 47 -9.43 0.21 2.01
N ARG A 48 -9.20 0.43 3.31
CA ARG A 48 -8.11 -0.12 4.13
C ARG A 48 -7.76 -1.55 3.71
N CYS A 49 -6.64 -1.72 3.01
CA CYS A 49 -6.20 -2.99 2.46
C CYS A 49 -5.49 -3.87 3.51
N LEU A 50 -6.11 -4.03 4.67
CA LEU A 50 -5.58 -4.87 5.75
C LEU A 50 -6.14 -6.29 5.68
N PHE A 51 -5.30 -7.27 5.98
CA PHE A 51 -5.71 -8.63 6.22
C PHE A 51 -6.23 -8.73 7.66
N PHE A 52 -7.53 -8.55 7.85
CA PHE A 52 -8.17 -8.41 9.17
C PHE A 52 -7.97 -9.61 10.12
N GLN A 53 -7.72 -10.80 9.57
CA GLN A 53 -7.46 -12.02 10.35
C GLN A 53 -6.02 -12.12 10.85
N LEU A 54 -5.09 -11.37 10.27
CA LEU A 54 -3.69 -11.34 10.64
C LEU A 54 -3.43 -10.26 11.70
N SER A 55 -2.38 -10.47 12.49
CA SER A 55 -1.85 -9.47 13.41
C SER A 55 -1.28 -8.25 12.67
N VAL A 56 -1.10 -7.14 13.38
CA VAL A 56 -0.38 -5.95 12.85
C VAL A 56 1.00 -6.34 12.34
N ARG A 57 1.74 -7.14 13.12
CA ARG A 57 3.06 -7.64 12.76
C ARG A 57 3.04 -8.43 11.44
N GLU A 58 2.07 -9.32 11.27
CA GLU A 58 1.92 -10.11 10.04
C GLU A 58 1.55 -9.24 8.83
N ASN A 59 0.65 -8.27 9.00
CA ASN A 59 0.31 -7.31 7.94
C ASN A 59 1.55 -6.51 7.49
N LEU A 60 2.32 -5.96 8.43
CA LEU A 60 3.55 -5.23 8.13
C LEU A 60 4.60 -6.11 7.44
N ARG A 61 4.72 -7.38 7.86
CA ARG A 61 5.61 -8.35 7.22
C ARG A 61 5.24 -8.60 5.74
N LEU A 62 3.96 -8.66 5.40
CA LEU A 62 3.51 -8.86 4.01
C LEU A 62 3.92 -7.72 3.08
N GLY A 63 3.94 -6.48 3.58
CA GLY A 63 4.40 -5.31 2.82
C GLY A 63 5.92 -5.13 2.79
N SER A 64 6.66 -5.89 3.60
CA SER A 64 8.12 -5.77 3.74
C SER A 64 8.88 -6.71 2.81
N ALA A 65 10.03 -6.26 2.31
CA ALA A 65 10.99 -7.16 1.68
C ALA A 65 11.60 -8.09 2.76
N ARG A 66 11.86 -9.35 2.41
CA ARG A 66 12.50 -10.31 3.35
C ARG A 66 13.83 -9.75 3.85
N GLY A 67 14.01 -9.74 5.18
CA GLY A 67 15.22 -9.23 5.82
C GLY A 67 15.35 -7.71 5.87
N SER A 68 14.28 -6.96 5.57
CA SER A 68 14.29 -5.50 5.70
C SER A 68 13.96 -5.02 7.11
N GLU A 69 14.57 -3.91 7.52
CA GLU A 69 14.26 -3.15 8.75
C GLU A 69 12.97 -2.31 8.58
N ALA A 70 12.05 -2.74 7.71
CA ALA A 70 10.86 -1.97 7.37
C ALA A 70 9.90 -1.83 8.57
N ILE A 71 9.84 -2.84 9.44
CA ILE A 71 9.00 -2.81 10.64
C ILE A 71 9.57 -1.82 11.66
N ASP A 72 10.87 -1.87 11.90
CA ASP A 72 11.52 -0.97 12.87
C ASP A 72 11.35 0.49 12.43
N ARG A 73 11.59 0.79 11.15
CA ARG A 73 11.29 2.12 10.58
C ARG A 73 9.81 2.49 10.67
N ALA A 74 8.89 1.54 10.47
CA ALA A 74 7.46 1.84 10.63
C ALA A 74 7.12 2.20 12.09
N LEU A 75 7.74 1.55 13.07
CA LEU A 75 7.57 1.85 14.48
C LEU A 75 8.22 3.18 14.89
N GLU A 76 9.30 3.60 14.22
CA GLU A 76 9.86 4.95 14.39
C GLU A 76 8.87 6.05 13.98
N TYR A 77 8.15 5.87 12.87
CA TYR A 77 7.13 6.82 12.42
C TYR A 77 5.81 6.69 13.19
N PHE A 78 5.43 5.47 13.57
CA PHE A 78 4.16 5.15 14.19
C PHE A 78 4.35 4.34 15.49
N PRO A 79 4.94 4.94 16.54
CA PRO A 79 5.26 4.23 17.78
C PRO A 79 4.00 3.69 18.49
N ALA A 80 2.83 4.28 18.24
CA ALA A 80 1.56 3.79 18.75
C ALA A 80 1.19 2.37 18.29
N LEU A 81 1.82 1.85 17.21
CA LEU A 81 1.62 0.49 16.74
C LEU A 81 2.38 -0.56 17.57
N GLU A 82 3.43 -0.17 18.30
CA GLU A 82 4.27 -1.08 19.08
C GLU A 82 3.48 -1.94 20.08
N PRO A 83 2.60 -1.39 20.94
CA PRO A 83 1.78 -2.19 21.85
C PRO A 83 0.68 -3.00 21.13
N LEU A 84 0.46 -2.78 19.83
CA LEU A 84 -0.59 -3.40 19.03
C LEU A 84 -0.07 -4.53 18.12
N MET A 85 1.24 -4.78 18.11
CA MET A 85 1.90 -5.66 17.13
C MET A 85 1.28 -7.06 17.03
N ASP A 86 0.85 -7.63 18.14
CA ASP A 86 0.29 -8.99 18.18
C ASP A 86 -1.26 -8.99 18.15
N ARG A 87 -1.89 -7.81 18.09
CA ARG A 87 -3.35 -7.68 17.95
C ARG A 87 -3.75 -7.90 16.49
N ARG A 88 -4.87 -8.60 16.27
CA ARG A 88 -5.48 -8.75 14.93
C ARG A 88 -5.93 -7.41 14.37
N ALA A 89 -5.62 -7.15 13.11
CA ALA A 89 -5.95 -5.89 12.42
C ALA A 89 -7.46 -5.58 12.42
N GLY A 90 -8.32 -6.61 12.40
CA GLY A 90 -9.78 -6.46 12.50
C GLY A 90 -10.29 -5.91 13.84
N LEU A 91 -9.47 -5.89 14.89
CA LEU A 91 -9.84 -5.39 16.22
C LEU A 91 -9.31 -3.96 16.49
N LEU A 92 -8.66 -3.37 15.51
CA LEU A 92 -8.15 -2.00 15.59
C LEU A 92 -9.25 -0.99 15.34
N SER A 93 -9.10 0.17 15.96
CA SER A 93 -9.94 1.34 15.70
C SER A 93 -9.75 1.87 14.29
N GLY A 94 -10.64 2.78 13.89
CA GLY A 94 -10.60 3.44 12.61
C GLY A 94 -9.26 4.13 12.32
N GLY A 95 -8.68 4.82 13.30
CA GLY A 95 -7.41 5.53 13.15
C GLY A 95 -6.20 4.60 13.15
N GLU A 96 -6.23 3.52 13.92
CA GLU A 96 -5.12 2.55 14.01
C GLU A 96 -4.97 1.70 12.74
N GLN A 97 -6.05 1.52 11.98
CA GLN A 97 -6.01 0.80 10.70
C GLN A 97 -5.49 1.65 9.52
N GLN A 98 -5.40 2.98 9.68
CA GLN A 98 -5.11 3.93 8.61
C GLN A 98 -3.63 4.34 8.60
#